data_AF-A0A800N1S8-F1
#
_entry.id   AF-A0A800N1S8-F1
#
_cell.length_a   1.000
_cell.length_b   1.000
_cell.length_c   1.000
_cell.angle_alpha   90.00
_cell.angle_beta   90.00
_cell.angle_gamma   90.00
#
_symmetry.space_group_name_H-M   'P 1'
#
loop_
_entity.id
_entity.type
_entity.pdbx_description
1 polymer ?
#
loop_
_entity_poly.entity_id
_entity_poly.type
_entity_poly.pdbx_seq_one_letter_code
_entity_poly.pdbx_strand_id
1 'polypeptide(L)'
;MRILQSTLLIPILTALASAQSLGEKYYCPAAANSTGSPAVISAVGSDIVGGNALTLIASGLPSNQFGFFLVGPSTGLVANPGGSQGTICIGGGLGRFNGQVMNSGGMGTISAIVDTLALPVNPVAAIAGGETWHFQAWYRDLNPSQVSNFTDAIAIGFRDVGITADFSADVTSGPAPLSVQFTNSSIGASSYAWDFGDSVTSAASNPGHTFAAAGTYLVELVTTGSAGSAADLLVIEVTAAPPTFGPVWAEFTVVDPAVGLACIDCHGVGGFGDLDMSTEAVAYANLVGAAADCGSGNTRVIAGDAANSLLYQKLAGTQTCGQSMPFGASYSGDLALVYDWIQAGAQQ
;
A
#
# COMPACT_ATOMS: atom_id res chain seq x y z
N MET A 1 35.42 -25.94 -53.85
CA MET A 1 35.58 -24.97 -52.74
C MET A 1 34.20 -24.53 -52.27
N ARG A 2 33.67 -25.18 -51.24
CA ARG A 2 32.66 -24.67 -50.28
C ARG A 2 32.54 -25.72 -49.18
N ILE A 3 33.15 -25.40 -48.05
CA ILE A 3 33.27 -26.22 -46.85
C ILE A 3 31.93 -26.12 -46.12
N LEU A 4 31.22 -27.25 -45.94
CA LEU A 4 30.08 -27.31 -45.03
C LEU A 4 30.64 -27.44 -43.61
N GLN A 5 30.46 -26.39 -42.82
CA GLN A 5 30.88 -26.30 -41.43
C GLN A 5 30.12 -27.33 -40.58
N SER A 6 30.91 -28.20 -39.94
CA SER A 6 30.51 -29.06 -38.84
C SER A 6 29.92 -28.20 -37.71
N THR A 7 28.65 -28.43 -37.39
CA THR A 7 27.99 -27.92 -36.20
C THR A 7 28.58 -28.62 -34.98
N LEU A 8 29.55 -27.94 -34.37
CA LEU A 8 30.15 -28.28 -33.09
C LEU A 8 29.06 -28.16 -32.01
N LEU A 9 28.50 -29.28 -31.54
CA LEU A 9 27.79 -29.32 -30.27
C LEU A 9 28.82 -29.05 -29.17
N ILE A 10 28.82 -27.81 -28.68
CA ILE A 10 29.56 -27.39 -27.49
C ILE A 10 28.95 -28.15 -26.30
N PRO A 11 29.75 -28.87 -25.49
CA PRO A 11 29.23 -29.52 -24.30
C PRO A 11 28.80 -28.42 -23.33
N ILE A 12 27.60 -28.58 -22.77
CA ILE A 12 27.12 -27.78 -21.64
C ILE A 12 28.14 -27.98 -20.51
N LEU A 13 29.06 -27.03 -20.40
CA LEU A 13 29.99 -26.94 -19.29
C LEU A 13 29.15 -26.71 -18.05
N THR A 14 29.19 -27.68 -17.15
CA THR A 14 28.67 -27.60 -15.80
C THR A 14 29.20 -26.35 -15.12
N ALA A 15 28.39 -25.29 -15.11
CA ALA A 15 28.57 -24.18 -14.20
C ALA A 15 28.20 -24.67 -12.79
N LEU A 16 29.11 -25.44 -12.17
CA LEU A 16 29.29 -25.36 -10.72
C LEU A 16 29.86 -23.97 -10.47
N ALA A 17 28.98 -22.96 -10.47
CA ALA A 17 29.28 -21.73 -9.78
C ALA A 17 29.46 -22.14 -8.32
N SER A 18 30.70 -22.27 -7.85
CA SER A 18 30.97 -22.16 -6.43
C SER A 18 30.29 -20.87 -6.02
N ALA A 19 29.24 -20.93 -5.19
CA ALA A 19 28.60 -19.74 -4.67
C ALA A 19 29.73 -18.84 -4.15
N GLN A 20 29.93 -17.71 -4.84
CA GLN A 20 31.06 -16.84 -4.54
C GLN A 20 30.87 -16.39 -3.09
N SER A 21 31.88 -16.60 -2.26
CA SER A 21 31.83 -16.09 -0.89
C SER A 21 31.57 -14.60 -0.96
N LEU A 22 30.61 -14.14 -0.16
CA LEU A 22 30.39 -12.72 0.07
C LEU A 22 31.59 -12.16 0.84
N GLY A 23 31.88 -10.88 0.57
CA GLY A 23 32.95 -10.13 1.21
C GLY A 23 34.32 -10.34 0.59
N GLU A 24 35.19 -9.39 0.88
CA GLU A 24 36.58 -9.40 0.46
C GLU A 24 37.48 -9.72 1.66
N LYS A 25 38.44 -10.63 1.45
CA LYS A 25 39.50 -10.84 2.43
C LYS A 25 40.37 -9.59 2.46
N TYR A 26 40.59 -9.05 3.64
CA TYR A 26 41.52 -7.94 3.86
C TYR A 26 42.74 -8.42 4.63
N TYR A 27 43.72 -7.54 4.86
CA TYR A 27 44.95 -7.90 5.55
C TYR A 27 44.65 -8.35 6.98
N CYS A 28 44.70 -9.67 7.17
CA CYS A 28 44.55 -10.33 8.45
C CYS A 28 45.39 -11.62 8.46
N PRO A 29 46.61 -11.59 9.03
CA PRO A 29 47.46 -12.77 9.04
C PRO A 29 46.89 -13.86 9.95
N ALA A 30 46.35 -14.92 9.35
CA ALA A 30 45.90 -16.12 10.05
C ALA A 30 47.09 -17.02 10.38
N ALA A 31 47.24 -17.39 11.65
CA ALA A 31 48.29 -18.29 12.09
C ALA A 31 47.91 -19.76 11.82
N ALA A 32 48.89 -20.58 11.43
CA ALA A 32 48.67 -22.02 11.32
C ALA A 32 48.21 -22.58 12.68
N ASN A 33 47.22 -23.47 12.63
CA ASN A 33 46.71 -24.16 13.83
C ASN A 33 47.25 -25.60 13.90
N SER A 34 46.76 -26.40 14.84
CA SER A 34 47.21 -27.79 15.05
C SER A 34 46.97 -28.74 13.88
N THR A 35 46.19 -28.34 12.87
CA THR A 35 46.07 -29.08 11.60
C THR A 35 47.28 -28.89 10.67
N GLY A 36 48.17 -27.95 10.99
CA GLY A 36 49.31 -27.55 10.15
C GLY A 36 49.00 -26.42 9.17
N SER A 37 47.74 -26.01 9.06
CA SER A 37 47.28 -24.95 8.15
C SER A 37 46.50 -23.85 8.91
N PRO A 38 46.43 -22.61 8.40
CA PRO A 38 45.53 -21.60 8.93
C PRO A 38 44.06 -21.94 8.67
N ALA A 39 43.19 -21.65 9.63
CA ALA A 39 41.75 -21.72 9.41
C ALA A 39 41.27 -20.50 8.60
N VAL A 40 40.17 -20.68 7.87
CA VAL A 40 39.61 -19.65 6.99
C VAL A 40 38.15 -19.34 7.33
N ILE A 41 37.72 -18.12 7.03
CA ILE A 41 36.31 -17.69 7.06
C ILE A 41 35.79 -17.42 5.65
N SER A 42 34.52 -17.72 5.44
CA SER A 42 33.73 -17.34 4.27
C SER A 42 32.32 -16.95 4.70
N ALA A 43 31.60 -16.28 3.81
CA ALA A 43 30.21 -15.90 4.01
C ALA A 43 29.37 -16.21 2.78
N VAL A 44 28.12 -16.62 2.98
CA VAL A 44 27.15 -16.91 1.92
C VAL A 44 25.79 -16.33 2.28
N GLY A 45 24.93 -16.11 1.29
CA GLY A 45 23.62 -15.49 1.47
C GLY A 45 23.49 -14.23 0.64
N SER A 46 23.06 -13.13 1.27
CA SER A 46 22.87 -11.82 0.65
C SER A 46 23.71 -10.75 1.34
N ASP A 47 24.26 -9.82 0.56
CA ASP A 47 24.85 -8.56 1.03
C ASP A 47 23.80 -7.44 1.13
N ILE A 48 22.52 -7.73 0.93
CA ILE A 48 21.42 -6.80 1.11
C ILE A 48 20.98 -6.81 2.58
N VAL A 49 20.79 -5.61 3.17
CA VAL A 49 20.32 -5.48 4.56
C VAL A 49 18.96 -6.17 4.74
N GLY A 50 18.91 -7.13 5.67
CA GLY A 50 17.73 -7.95 5.94
C GLY A 50 17.99 -8.99 7.03
N GLY A 51 16.97 -9.27 7.85
CA GLY A 51 17.10 -10.23 8.95
C GLY A 51 17.52 -11.61 8.45
N ASN A 52 18.51 -12.23 9.12
CA ASN A 52 19.04 -13.56 8.82
C ASN A 52 19.53 -13.78 7.37
N ALA A 53 19.90 -12.70 6.66
CA ALA A 53 20.27 -12.75 5.24
C ALA A 53 21.67 -13.32 4.98
N LEU A 54 22.48 -13.53 6.01
CA LEU A 54 23.90 -13.88 5.91
C LEU A 54 24.23 -15.11 6.76
N THR A 55 25.01 -16.03 6.21
CA THR A 55 25.58 -17.16 6.94
C THR A 55 27.10 -17.11 6.87
N LEU A 56 27.76 -17.07 8.02
CA LEU A 56 29.21 -17.19 8.17
C LEU A 56 29.60 -18.66 8.30
N ILE A 57 30.73 -19.03 7.72
CA ILE A 57 31.31 -20.37 7.78
C ILE A 57 32.80 -20.22 8.09
N ALA A 58 33.27 -20.92 9.11
CA ALA A 58 34.70 -21.05 9.37
C ALA A 58 35.11 -22.51 9.19
N SER A 59 36.20 -22.75 8.45
CA SER A 59 36.68 -24.09 8.12
C SER A 59 38.19 -24.23 8.30
N GLY A 60 38.68 -25.46 8.34
CA GLY A 60 40.08 -25.75 8.66
C GLY A 60 40.40 -25.62 10.14
N LEU A 61 39.38 -25.66 11.01
CA LEU A 61 39.56 -25.71 12.46
C LEU A 61 40.03 -27.12 12.86
N PRO A 62 40.77 -27.27 13.97
CA PRO A 62 41.01 -28.60 14.53
C PRO A 62 39.67 -29.26 14.91
N SER A 63 39.61 -30.59 14.82
CA SER A 63 38.35 -31.32 15.03
C SER A 63 37.89 -31.27 16.49
N ASN A 64 36.57 -31.29 16.64
CA ASN A 64 35.87 -31.26 17.93
C ASN A 64 36.25 -30.08 18.84
N GLN A 65 36.66 -28.94 18.27
CA GLN A 65 37.04 -27.74 19.00
C GLN A 65 35.90 -26.73 19.09
N PHE A 66 35.93 -25.93 20.16
CA PHE A 66 34.98 -24.84 20.33
C PHE A 66 35.39 -23.61 19.53
N GLY A 67 34.43 -22.92 18.93
CA GLY A 67 34.64 -21.62 18.30
C GLY A 67 33.38 -20.77 18.25
N PHE A 68 33.55 -19.50 17.91
CA PHE A 68 32.47 -18.55 17.71
C PHE A 68 32.91 -17.43 16.75
N PHE A 69 31.94 -16.76 16.13
CA PHE A 69 32.19 -15.62 15.27
C PHE A 69 32.26 -14.31 16.06
N LEU A 70 33.02 -13.38 15.51
CA LEU A 70 33.21 -12.00 15.95
C LEU A 70 32.75 -11.06 14.85
N VAL A 71 32.26 -9.89 15.25
CA VAL A 71 31.83 -8.83 14.34
C VAL A 71 32.27 -7.46 14.87
N GLY A 72 32.56 -6.53 13.96
CA GLY A 72 32.83 -5.15 14.33
C GLY A 72 32.77 -4.18 13.14
N PRO A 73 32.62 -2.88 13.42
CA PRO A 73 32.41 -1.86 12.39
C PRO A 73 33.70 -1.41 11.71
N SER A 74 34.86 -1.69 12.30
CA SER A 74 36.15 -1.28 11.75
C SER A 74 37.14 -2.44 11.68
N THR A 75 38.20 -2.25 10.91
CA THR A 75 39.39 -3.09 10.99
C THR A 75 40.15 -2.81 12.29
N GLY A 76 41.00 -3.74 12.68
CA GLY A 76 41.90 -3.68 13.82
C GLY A 76 43.11 -4.58 13.58
N LEU A 77 44.09 -4.53 14.48
CA LEU A 77 45.23 -5.46 14.42
C LEU A 77 45.80 -5.65 15.82
N VAL A 78 45.33 -6.68 16.51
CA VAL A 78 45.82 -7.06 17.84
C VAL A 78 46.42 -8.44 17.72
N ALA A 79 47.76 -8.51 17.74
CA ALA A 79 48.48 -9.77 17.71
C ALA A 79 48.45 -10.44 19.10
N ASN A 80 48.25 -11.76 19.11
CA ASN A 80 48.27 -12.60 20.31
C ASN A 80 47.37 -12.13 21.48
N PRO A 81 46.12 -11.67 21.25
CA PRO A 81 45.25 -11.18 22.31
C PRO A 81 44.97 -12.28 23.33
N GLY A 82 45.16 -11.95 24.61
CA GLY A 82 44.99 -12.91 25.70
C GLY A 82 45.90 -14.13 25.63
N GLY A 83 47.05 -14.03 24.94
CA GLY A 83 48.01 -15.12 24.77
C GLY A 83 47.65 -16.12 23.67
N SER A 84 46.71 -15.79 22.77
CA SER A 84 46.41 -16.60 21.59
C SER A 84 47.61 -16.71 20.63
N GLN A 85 47.55 -17.67 19.71
CA GLN A 85 48.48 -17.83 18.61
C GLN A 85 48.19 -16.89 17.42
N GLY A 86 46.92 -16.51 17.26
CA GLY A 86 46.46 -15.70 16.13
C GLY A 86 46.36 -14.21 16.41
N THR A 87 45.85 -13.48 15.43
CA THR A 87 45.65 -12.02 15.47
C THR A 87 44.16 -11.70 15.33
N ILE A 88 43.63 -10.81 16.17
CA ILE A 88 42.32 -10.20 15.93
C ILE A 88 42.51 -9.07 14.92
N CYS A 89 41.72 -9.10 13.85
CA CYS A 89 41.81 -8.13 12.77
C CYS A 89 40.60 -7.19 12.69
N ILE A 90 39.69 -7.32 13.65
CA ILE A 90 38.50 -6.50 13.79
C ILE A 90 38.74 -5.49 14.90
N GLY A 91 38.31 -4.25 14.70
CA GLY A 91 38.36 -3.18 15.68
C GLY A 91 36.97 -2.64 16.03
N GLY A 92 36.97 -1.58 16.83
CA GLY A 92 35.74 -0.96 17.33
C GLY A 92 35.11 -1.75 18.49
N GLY A 93 33.83 -1.47 18.76
CA GLY A 93 33.05 -2.21 19.76
C GLY A 93 32.82 -3.65 19.27
N LEU A 94 33.72 -4.56 19.67
CA LEU A 94 33.68 -5.95 19.24
C LEU A 94 32.43 -6.66 19.77
N GLY A 95 31.69 -7.24 18.84
CA GLY A 95 30.53 -8.08 19.12
C GLY A 95 30.90 -9.55 19.03
N ARG A 96 30.24 -10.34 19.88
CA ARG A 96 30.34 -11.80 19.86
C ARG A 96 28.95 -12.38 19.69
N PHE A 97 28.79 -13.32 18.78
CA PHE A 97 27.55 -14.07 18.66
C PHE A 97 27.39 -15.00 19.87
N ASN A 98 26.83 -14.44 20.96
CA ASN A 98 26.85 -14.97 22.34
C ASN A 98 26.07 -16.28 22.54
N GLY A 99 25.30 -16.73 21.54
CA GLY A 99 24.55 -18.00 21.54
C GLY A 99 25.18 -19.14 20.73
N GLN A 100 26.38 -18.95 20.17
CA GLN A 100 26.97 -19.88 19.19
C GLN A 100 28.38 -20.33 19.60
N VAL A 101 28.57 -20.79 20.83
CA VAL A 101 29.73 -21.66 21.10
C VAL A 101 29.49 -22.96 20.35
N MET A 102 30.09 -23.07 19.18
CA MET A 102 29.89 -24.17 18.26
C MET A 102 31.04 -25.15 18.38
N ASN A 103 30.74 -26.43 18.19
CA ASN A 103 31.74 -27.46 18.07
C ASN A 103 32.05 -27.70 16.58
N SER A 104 33.33 -27.70 16.20
CA SER A 104 33.78 -27.86 14.82
C SER A 104 33.53 -29.26 14.24
N GLY A 105 33.17 -30.23 15.09
CA GLY A 105 32.92 -31.62 14.72
C GLY A 105 34.14 -32.30 14.08
N GLY A 106 33.91 -33.45 13.46
CA GLY A 106 34.96 -34.17 12.73
C GLY A 106 35.46 -33.45 11.48
N MET A 107 34.65 -32.54 10.92
CA MET A 107 34.95 -31.82 9.68
C MET A 107 35.76 -30.53 9.89
N GLY A 108 35.91 -30.06 11.13
CA GLY A 108 36.65 -28.84 11.41
C GLY A 108 35.94 -27.57 10.94
N THR A 109 34.60 -27.54 11.04
CA THR A 109 33.76 -26.46 10.50
C THR A 109 32.72 -25.99 11.52
N ILE A 110 32.54 -24.67 11.63
CA ILE A 110 31.43 -24.04 12.37
C ILE A 110 30.69 -23.06 11.46
N SER A 111 29.39 -22.85 11.68
CA SER A 111 28.58 -21.93 10.87
C SER A 111 27.51 -21.20 11.68
N ALA A 112 27.26 -19.95 11.32
CA ALA A 112 26.36 -19.06 12.03
C ALA A 112 25.51 -18.25 11.07
N ILE A 113 24.19 -18.22 11.31
CA ILE A 113 23.30 -17.24 10.70
C ILE A 113 23.49 -15.91 11.43
N VAL A 114 23.62 -14.83 10.67
CA VAL A 114 23.77 -13.46 11.16
C VAL A 114 22.48 -12.70 10.94
N ASP A 115 21.89 -12.24 12.05
CA ASP A 115 20.82 -11.25 12.01
C ASP A 115 21.41 -9.86 11.82
N THR A 116 21.31 -9.33 10.59
CA THR A 116 21.86 -8.02 10.24
C THR A 116 21.10 -6.87 10.92
N LEU A 117 19.93 -7.12 11.51
CA LEU A 117 19.14 -6.12 12.24
C LEU A 117 19.47 -6.07 13.75
N ALA A 118 20.25 -7.04 14.25
CA ALA A 118 20.55 -7.18 15.67
C ALA A 118 21.96 -7.75 15.90
N LEU A 119 22.98 -7.06 15.40
CA LEU A 119 24.37 -7.41 15.62
C LEU A 119 24.73 -7.34 17.12
N PRO A 120 25.45 -8.34 17.64
CA PRO A 120 25.73 -8.48 19.07
C PRO A 120 26.93 -7.61 19.53
N VAL A 121 26.98 -6.37 19.06
CA VAL A 121 27.87 -5.31 19.56
C VAL A 121 27.21 -4.58 20.75
N ASN A 122 27.93 -3.71 21.46
CA ASN A 122 27.38 -2.95 22.59
C ASN A 122 27.51 -1.43 22.35
N PRO A 123 26.39 -0.69 22.19
CA PRO A 123 25.01 -1.18 22.15
C PRO A 123 24.74 -2.07 20.92
N VAL A 124 23.70 -2.90 20.97
CA VAL A 124 23.25 -3.72 19.82
C VAL A 124 23.00 -2.80 18.62
N ALA A 125 23.47 -3.21 17.44
CA ALA A 125 23.40 -2.40 16.22
C ALA A 125 22.71 -3.15 15.08
N ALA A 126 22.01 -2.41 14.23
CA ALA A 126 21.58 -2.89 12.92
C ALA A 126 22.59 -2.41 11.86
N ILE A 127 22.84 -3.24 10.85
CA ILE A 127 23.62 -2.85 9.67
C ILE A 127 22.76 -1.92 8.81
N ALA A 128 23.28 -0.74 8.46
CA ALA A 128 22.66 0.13 7.48
C ALA A 128 23.21 -0.14 6.06
N GLY A 129 22.41 0.18 5.04
CA GLY A 129 22.88 0.12 3.66
C GLY A 129 24.04 1.08 3.43
N GLY A 130 25.02 0.65 2.64
CA GLY A 130 26.26 1.40 2.39
C GLY A 130 27.35 1.19 3.46
N GLU A 131 27.05 0.51 4.57
CA GLU A 131 28.06 0.21 5.59
C GLU A 131 28.91 -1.01 5.20
N THR A 132 30.13 -1.06 5.75
CA THR A 132 30.98 -2.24 5.68
C THR A 132 31.21 -2.80 7.07
N TRP A 133 30.89 -4.07 7.27
CA TRP A 133 31.12 -4.77 8.54
C TRP A 133 32.15 -5.88 8.37
N HIS A 134 32.88 -6.15 9.45
CA HIS A 134 34.03 -7.05 9.45
C HIS A 134 33.74 -8.27 10.31
N PHE A 135 34.10 -9.45 9.81
CA PHE A 135 33.83 -10.73 10.46
C PHE A 135 35.08 -11.61 10.51
N GLN A 136 35.21 -12.37 11.60
CA GLN A 136 36.33 -13.25 11.90
C GLN A 136 35.85 -14.33 12.87
N ALA A 137 36.45 -15.51 12.87
CA ALA A 137 36.15 -16.55 13.85
C ALA A 137 37.29 -16.70 14.85
N TRP A 138 36.94 -16.82 16.13
CA TRP A 138 37.82 -17.33 17.17
C TRP A 138 37.55 -18.81 17.38
N TYR A 139 38.59 -19.60 17.66
CA TYR A 139 38.44 -21.00 18.02
C TYR A 139 39.52 -21.49 18.99
N ARG A 140 39.23 -22.60 19.66
CA ARG A 140 40.19 -23.36 20.44
C ARG A 140 41.11 -24.16 19.54
N ASP A 141 42.40 -24.07 19.81
CA ASP A 141 43.42 -24.86 19.13
C ASP A 141 43.93 -25.98 20.06
N LEU A 142 44.53 -27.01 19.47
CA LEU A 142 45.09 -28.19 20.15
C LEU A 142 46.60 -28.07 20.43
N ASN A 143 47.20 -26.90 20.19
CA ASN A 143 48.64 -26.71 20.32
C ASN A 143 49.04 -26.67 21.82
N PRO A 144 50.16 -27.30 22.22
CA PRO A 144 50.43 -27.66 23.62
C PRO A 144 50.72 -26.49 24.58
N SER A 145 50.72 -25.24 24.13
CA SER A 145 50.99 -24.05 24.97
C SER A 145 50.01 -22.89 24.73
N GLN A 146 49.55 -22.69 23.50
CA GLN A 146 48.52 -21.70 23.14
C GLN A 146 47.29 -22.44 22.60
N VAL A 147 46.17 -22.30 23.32
CA VAL A 147 44.93 -23.04 23.02
C VAL A 147 43.89 -22.21 22.29
N SER A 148 44.27 -21.06 21.74
CA SER A 148 43.34 -20.15 21.04
C SER A 148 43.98 -19.58 19.79
N ASN A 149 43.19 -19.52 18.72
CA ASN A 149 43.62 -19.01 17.42
C ASN A 149 42.43 -18.36 16.70
N PHE A 150 42.69 -17.71 15.58
CA PHE A 150 41.71 -16.97 14.78
C PHE A 150 41.84 -17.33 13.30
N THR A 151 40.73 -17.26 12.58
CA THR A 151 40.72 -17.33 11.12
C THR A 151 41.34 -16.07 10.51
N ASP A 152 41.47 -16.04 9.18
CA ASP A 152 41.49 -14.78 8.45
C ASP A 152 40.18 -14.00 8.66
N ALA A 153 40.11 -12.78 8.12
CA ALA A 153 38.96 -11.91 8.28
C ALA A 153 38.42 -11.43 6.93
N ILE A 154 37.12 -11.21 6.88
CA ILE A 154 36.40 -10.72 5.70
C ILE A 154 35.69 -9.41 6.02
N ALA A 155 35.69 -8.51 5.04
CA ALA A 155 34.90 -7.28 5.05
C ALA A 155 33.74 -7.46 4.08
N ILE A 156 32.51 -7.21 4.53
CA ILE A 156 31.31 -7.30 3.70
C ILE A 156 30.71 -5.90 3.64
N GLY A 157 30.67 -5.33 2.44
CA GLY A 157 29.90 -4.12 2.16
C GLY A 157 28.44 -4.49 1.95
N PHE A 158 27.55 -3.90 2.74
CA PHE A 158 26.13 -4.16 2.67
C PHE A 158 25.45 -3.13 1.77
N ARG A 159 24.62 -3.60 0.85
CA ARG A 159 23.81 -2.76 -0.02
C ARG A 159 22.46 -2.55 0.63
N ASP A 160 21.90 -1.37 0.41
CA ASP A 160 20.53 -1.13 0.86
C ASP A 160 19.53 -1.90 -0.01
N VAL A 161 18.41 -2.32 0.59
CA VAL A 161 17.20 -2.61 -0.19
C VAL A 161 16.76 -1.24 -0.68
N GLY A 162 17.01 -0.93 -1.95
CA GLY A 162 16.60 0.35 -2.52
C GLY A 162 15.16 0.69 -2.09
N ILE A 163 14.96 1.90 -1.57
CA ILE A 163 13.63 2.32 -1.11
C ILE A 163 12.75 2.56 -2.32
N THR A 164 11.58 1.94 -2.31
CA THR A 164 10.50 2.23 -3.25
C THR A 164 9.35 2.86 -2.50
N ALA A 165 8.82 3.95 -3.04
CA ALA A 165 7.50 4.46 -2.68
C ALA A 165 6.52 3.88 -3.69
N ASP A 166 5.44 3.30 -3.18
CA ASP A 166 4.35 2.77 -4.00
C ASP A 166 3.09 2.72 -3.12
N PHE A 167 1.97 3.16 -3.68
CA PHE A 167 0.68 3.06 -3.03
C PHE A 167 -0.49 3.04 -4.01
N SER A 168 -1.67 2.72 -3.47
CA SER A 168 -2.93 2.72 -4.19
C SER A 168 -4.04 3.35 -3.36
N ALA A 169 -5.13 3.73 -4.02
CA ALA A 169 -6.37 4.18 -3.40
C ALA A 169 -7.50 3.22 -3.77
N ASP A 170 -8.47 3.06 -2.88
CA ASP A 170 -9.69 2.28 -3.14
C ASP A 170 -10.59 2.93 -4.20
N VAL A 171 -10.65 4.27 -4.23
CA VAL A 171 -11.31 5.07 -5.25
C VAL A 171 -10.43 6.25 -5.67
N THR A 172 -10.43 6.58 -6.96
CA THR A 172 -9.65 7.72 -7.51
C THR A 172 -10.52 8.85 -8.04
N SER A 173 -11.86 8.68 -8.08
CA SER A 173 -12.78 9.74 -8.44
C SER A 173 -14.17 9.57 -7.83
N GLY A 174 -14.90 10.67 -7.64
CA GLY A 174 -16.28 10.67 -7.14
C GLY A 174 -16.76 12.05 -6.67
N PRO A 175 -18.04 12.21 -6.32
CA PRO A 175 -18.58 13.48 -5.85
C PRO A 175 -18.09 13.83 -4.45
N ALA A 176 -17.96 15.12 -4.17
CA ALA A 176 -17.70 15.61 -2.82
C ALA A 176 -18.90 15.36 -1.88
N PRO A 177 -18.67 15.04 -0.59
CA PRO A 177 -17.39 14.66 0.00
C PRO A 177 -16.96 13.24 -0.43
N LEU A 178 -15.71 13.08 -0.85
CA LEU A 178 -15.15 11.79 -1.27
C LEU A 178 -14.21 11.24 -0.18
N SER A 179 -14.58 10.12 0.44
CA SER A 179 -13.72 9.37 1.36
C SER A 179 -12.88 8.34 0.60
N VAL A 180 -11.57 8.35 0.83
CA VAL A 180 -10.58 7.51 0.17
C VAL A 180 -9.73 6.80 1.21
N GLN A 181 -9.56 5.49 1.06
CA GLN A 181 -8.63 4.69 1.85
C GLN A 181 -7.40 4.37 1.01
N PHE A 182 -6.22 4.80 1.49
CA PHE A 182 -4.95 4.51 0.84
C PHE A 182 -4.32 3.24 1.40
N THR A 183 -3.73 2.45 0.50
CA THR A 183 -2.98 1.23 0.81
C THR A 183 -1.55 1.36 0.32
N ASN A 184 -0.60 1.19 1.24
CA ASN A 184 0.83 1.35 0.99
C ASN A 184 1.48 0.00 0.65
N SER A 185 2.20 -0.03 -0.48
CA SER A 185 2.95 -1.17 -1.00
C SER A 185 4.47 -0.92 -1.06
N SER A 186 4.95 0.11 -0.38
CA SER A 186 6.34 0.54 -0.34
C SER A 186 7.27 -0.49 0.31
N ILE A 187 8.52 -0.53 -0.14
CA ILE A 187 9.55 -1.47 0.35
C ILE A 187 10.73 -0.68 0.93
N GLY A 188 11.27 -1.17 2.06
CA GLY A 188 12.48 -0.60 2.69
C GLY A 188 12.25 0.68 3.52
N ALA A 189 11.01 1.14 3.64
CA ALA A 189 10.67 2.33 4.42
C ALA A 189 10.53 2.03 5.91
N SER A 190 11.03 2.92 6.78
CA SER A 190 10.79 2.91 8.23
C SER A 190 9.79 3.98 8.68
N SER A 191 9.48 4.94 7.81
CA SER A 191 8.53 6.01 8.07
C SER A 191 7.83 6.48 6.79
N TYR A 192 6.66 7.09 6.96
CA TYR A 192 5.77 7.53 5.89
C TYR A 192 5.33 8.97 6.15
N ALA A 193 5.32 9.79 5.12
CA ALA A 193 4.74 11.12 5.13
C ALA A 193 3.79 11.26 3.94
N TRP A 194 2.53 11.53 4.23
CA TRP A 194 1.48 11.74 3.25
C TRP A 194 1.13 13.22 3.17
N ASP A 195 1.01 13.75 1.96
CA ASP A 195 0.34 15.01 1.66
C ASP A 195 -0.84 14.70 0.73
N PHE A 196 -2.06 15.03 1.13
CA PHE A 196 -3.24 14.75 0.32
C PHE A 196 -3.51 15.82 -0.74
N GLY A 197 -2.72 16.90 -0.78
CA GLY A 197 -2.89 18.00 -1.75
C GLY A 197 -3.96 19.01 -1.34
N ASP A 198 -4.51 18.90 -0.12
CA ASP A 198 -5.51 19.80 0.46
C ASP A 198 -5.08 20.41 1.80
N SER A 199 -3.76 20.49 2.03
CA SER A 199 -3.09 20.92 3.28
C SER A 199 -3.23 19.98 4.48
N VAL A 200 -3.84 18.82 4.30
CA VAL A 200 -3.88 17.76 5.32
C VAL A 200 -2.77 16.74 5.05
N THR A 201 -2.13 16.29 6.14
CA THR A 201 -1.03 15.33 6.09
C THR A 201 -1.26 14.14 7.02
N SER A 202 -0.58 13.01 6.78
CA SER A 202 -0.60 11.85 7.67
C SER A 202 0.78 11.17 7.78
N ALA A 203 1.00 10.46 8.87
CA ALA A 203 2.17 9.57 9.07
C ALA A 203 1.77 8.09 9.23
N ALA A 204 0.47 7.77 9.07
CA ALA A 204 -0.02 6.41 9.15
C ALA A 204 0.48 5.57 7.95
N SER A 205 0.70 4.28 8.15
CA SER A 205 1.11 3.40 7.05
C SER A 205 0.03 3.29 5.96
N ASN A 206 -1.25 3.20 6.36
CA ASN A 206 -2.40 3.12 5.45
C ASN A 206 -3.49 4.11 5.91
N PRO A 207 -3.39 5.41 5.56
CA PRO A 207 -4.33 6.43 6.02
C PRO A 207 -5.65 6.39 5.25
N GLY A 208 -6.74 6.79 5.92
CA GLY A 208 -7.97 7.22 5.26
C GLY A 208 -8.07 8.74 5.28
N HIS A 209 -8.62 9.33 4.22
CA HIS A 209 -8.80 10.78 4.08
C HIS A 209 -10.13 11.11 3.39
N THR A 210 -10.73 12.25 3.72
CA THR A 210 -11.98 12.72 3.10
C THR A 210 -11.78 14.08 2.44
N PHE A 211 -11.92 14.12 1.13
CA PHE A 211 -11.88 15.36 0.34
C PHE A 211 -13.25 16.04 0.37
N ALA A 212 -13.33 17.19 1.04
CA ALA A 212 -14.60 17.87 1.31
C ALA A 212 -15.15 18.67 0.13
N ALA A 213 -14.32 19.08 -0.82
CA ALA A 213 -14.69 19.96 -1.93
C ALA A 213 -14.35 19.31 -3.28
N ALA A 214 -15.02 19.77 -4.34
CA ALA A 214 -14.65 19.39 -5.69
C ALA A 214 -13.29 19.99 -6.07
N GLY A 215 -12.47 19.22 -6.78
CA GLY A 215 -11.12 19.60 -7.15
C GLY A 215 -10.30 18.41 -7.62
N THR A 216 -9.12 18.71 -8.16
CA THR A 216 -8.10 17.71 -8.48
C THR A 216 -7.02 17.78 -7.41
N TYR A 217 -6.83 16.68 -6.70
CA TYR A 217 -5.87 16.59 -5.60
C TYR A 217 -4.71 15.70 -6.01
N LEU A 218 -3.48 16.20 -5.86
CA LEU A 218 -2.26 15.43 -6.08
C LEU A 218 -1.79 14.89 -4.72
N VAL A 219 -2.03 13.60 -4.50
CA VAL A 219 -1.62 12.90 -3.27
C VAL A 219 -0.17 12.45 -3.43
N GLU A 220 0.67 12.78 -2.45
CA GLU A 220 2.07 12.40 -2.38
C GLU A 220 2.33 11.50 -1.17
N LEU A 221 2.99 10.36 -1.40
CA LEU A 221 3.60 9.55 -0.36
C LEU A 221 5.11 9.68 -0.44
N VAL A 222 5.74 10.20 0.61
CA VAL A 222 7.19 10.15 0.80
C VAL A 222 7.52 9.05 1.81
N THR A 223 8.30 8.07 1.37
CA THR A 223 8.87 7.02 2.22
C THR A 223 10.28 7.39 2.63
N THR A 224 10.64 7.16 3.89
CA THR A 224 12.01 7.34 4.38
C THR A 224 12.47 6.11 5.14
N GLY A 225 13.72 5.71 4.92
CA GLY A 225 14.36 4.57 5.58
C GLY A 225 15.88 4.68 5.50
N SER A 226 16.59 3.58 5.75
CA SER A 226 18.06 3.58 5.75
C SER A 226 18.67 3.96 4.39
N ALA A 227 17.97 3.65 3.30
CA ALA A 227 18.44 3.88 1.94
C ALA A 227 18.32 5.33 1.47
N GLY A 228 17.70 6.20 2.28
CA GLY A 228 17.26 7.53 1.88
C GLY A 228 15.74 7.62 1.81
N SER A 229 15.23 8.25 0.75
CA SER A 229 13.80 8.49 0.57
C SER A 229 13.36 8.26 -0.87
N ALA A 230 12.14 7.78 -1.06
CA ALA A 230 11.46 7.79 -2.35
C ALA A 230 10.10 8.48 -2.21
N ALA A 231 9.55 8.90 -3.35
CA ALA A 231 8.23 9.50 -3.41
C ALA A 231 7.41 8.85 -4.53
N ASP A 232 6.11 8.75 -4.29
CA ASP A 232 5.12 8.33 -5.28
C ASP A 232 3.93 9.29 -5.26
N LEU A 233 3.24 9.40 -6.40
CA LEU A 233 2.19 10.39 -6.62
C LEU A 233 0.95 9.74 -7.25
N LEU A 234 -0.23 10.07 -6.74
CA LEU A 234 -1.52 9.64 -7.29
C LEU A 234 -2.48 10.82 -7.35
N VAL A 235 -3.21 10.94 -8.47
CA VAL A 235 -4.24 11.97 -8.64
C VAL A 235 -5.60 11.44 -8.18
N ILE A 236 -6.32 12.23 -7.40
CA ILE A 236 -7.72 12.01 -7.00
C ILE A 236 -8.58 13.12 -7.59
N GLU A 237 -9.63 12.74 -8.33
CA GLU A 237 -10.55 13.68 -8.97
C GLU A 237 -11.90 13.74 -8.24
N VAL A 238 -12.14 14.84 -7.54
CA VAL A 238 -13.39 15.05 -6.80
C VAL A 238 -14.32 15.94 -7.62
N THR A 239 -15.48 15.41 -7.98
CA THR A 239 -16.50 16.15 -8.73
C THR A 239 -17.44 16.90 -7.79
N ALA A 240 -18.16 17.89 -8.32
CA ALA A 240 -19.16 18.61 -7.54
C ALA A 240 -20.23 17.64 -7.01
N ALA A 241 -20.64 17.85 -5.76
CA ALA A 241 -21.79 17.15 -5.21
C ALA A 241 -23.01 17.39 -6.12
N PRO A 242 -23.85 16.38 -6.37
CA PRO A 242 -25.11 16.58 -7.06
C PRO A 242 -25.92 17.68 -6.37
N PRO A 243 -26.59 18.58 -7.11
CA PRO A 243 -27.41 19.62 -6.50
C PRO A 243 -28.48 18.96 -5.63
N THR A 244 -28.51 19.31 -4.35
CA THR A 244 -29.57 18.89 -3.44
C THR A 244 -30.77 19.78 -3.69
N PHE A 245 -31.81 19.26 -4.35
CA PHE A 245 -33.09 19.92 -4.36
C PHE A 245 -33.72 19.78 -2.98
N GLY A 246 -34.01 20.89 -2.32
CA GLY A 246 -34.90 20.89 -1.16
C GLY A 246 -36.30 20.38 -1.54
N PRO A 247 -37.21 20.15 -0.58
CA PRO A 247 -38.60 19.82 -0.91
C PRO A 247 -39.16 20.92 -1.81
N VAL A 248 -39.34 20.61 -3.09
CA VAL A 248 -39.94 21.54 -4.06
C VAL A 248 -41.45 21.47 -3.86
N TRP A 249 -42.02 22.44 -3.16
CA TRP A 249 -43.47 22.63 -3.19
C TRP A 249 -43.81 23.20 -4.56
N ALA A 250 -44.34 22.36 -5.45
CA ALA A 250 -44.92 22.82 -6.69
C ALA A 250 -46.31 23.43 -6.39
N GLU A 251 -46.40 24.75 -6.30
CA GLU A 251 -47.68 25.42 -6.45
C GLU A 251 -48.04 25.41 -7.95
N PHE A 252 -49.02 24.58 -8.32
CA PHE A 252 -49.57 24.58 -9.67
C PHE A 252 -50.83 25.46 -9.69
N THR A 253 -50.75 26.63 -10.31
CA THR A 253 -51.95 27.43 -10.62
C THR A 253 -52.59 26.89 -11.89
N VAL A 254 -53.76 26.25 -11.76
CA VAL A 254 -54.59 25.89 -12.90
C VAL A 254 -55.20 27.18 -13.45
N VAL A 255 -54.78 27.63 -14.62
CA VAL A 255 -55.46 28.73 -15.33
C VAL A 255 -56.39 28.11 -16.36
N ASP A 256 -57.70 28.19 -16.12
CA ASP A 256 -58.71 27.88 -17.13
C ASP A 256 -58.74 29.03 -18.17
N PRO A 257 -58.52 28.75 -19.46
CA PRO A 257 -58.58 29.78 -20.51
C PRO A 257 -60.00 30.31 -20.79
N ALA A 258 -61.06 29.67 -20.27
CA ALA A 258 -62.45 30.10 -20.47
C ALA A 258 -62.96 31.03 -19.35
N VAL A 259 -62.39 30.97 -18.16
CA VAL A 259 -62.78 31.77 -17.00
C VAL A 259 -61.52 32.19 -16.24
N GLY A 260 -61.06 33.43 -16.45
CA GLY A 260 -59.84 33.94 -15.81
C GLY A 260 -59.83 33.69 -14.30
N LEU A 261 -58.70 33.18 -13.79
CA LEU A 261 -58.43 32.83 -12.39
C LEU A 261 -59.64 32.24 -11.65
N ALA A 262 -59.91 30.96 -11.88
CA ALA A 262 -60.77 30.21 -10.99
C ALA A 262 -60.03 30.00 -9.65
N CYS A 263 -60.45 30.71 -8.61
CA CYS A 263 -60.32 30.18 -7.26
C CYS A 263 -61.10 28.86 -7.25
N ILE A 264 -60.47 27.77 -6.79
CA ILE A 264 -61.18 26.51 -6.52
C ILE A 264 -62.14 26.82 -5.37
N ASP A 265 -63.37 27.18 -5.71
CA ASP A 265 -64.46 27.28 -4.76
C ASP A 265 -65.15 25.91 -4.74
N CYS A 266 -64.72 25.06 -3.82
CA CYS A 266 -65.38 23.79 -3.51
C CYS A 266 -66.68 24.09 -2.77
N HIS A 267 -67.72 24.54 -3.47
CA HIS A 267 -69.06 24.61 -2.89
C HIS A 267 -70.02 23.64 -3.57
N GLY A 268 -70.42 22.62 -2.79
CA GLY A 268 -71.76 22.05 -2.90
C GLY A 268 -71.86 20.53 -2.91
N VAL A 269 -71.47 19.85 -1.82
CA VAL A 269 -72.39 18.96 -1.07
C VAL A 269 -71.80 18.68 0.31
N GLY A 270 -72.63 18.92 1.33
CA GLY A 270 -72.43 18.77 2.76
C GLY A 270 -71.25 17.92 3.27
N GLY A 271 -70.36 18.60 3.98
CA GLY A 271 -69.80 18.10 5.23
C GLY A 271 -68.45 17.39 5.13
N PHE A 272 -67.36 18.15 5.07
CA PHE A 272 -66.13 17.90 5.85
C PHE A 272 -65.48 19.27 6.12
N GLY A 273 -64.98 19.45 7.35
CA GLY A 273 -64.60 20.74 7.91
C GLY A 273 -63.40 21.43 7.24
N ASP A 274 -63.28 22.72 7.53
CA ASP A 274 -62.08 23.54 7.29
C ASP A 274 -60.82 22.73 7.64
N LEU A 275 -59.92 22.57 6.66
CA LEU A 275 -58.53 22.25 6.92
C LEU A 275 -57.85 23.54 7.38
N ASP A 276 -57.99 23.82 8.67
CA ASP A 276 -57.13 24.77 9.37
C ASP A 276 -55.69 24.23 9.32
N MET A 277 -54.83 24.90 8.55
CA MET A 277 -53.39 24.59 8.46
C MET A 277 -52.57 25.31 9.54
N SER A 278 -53.15 25.63 10.70
CA SER A 278 -52.42 26.31 11.78
C SER A 278 -51.50 25.41 12.63
N THR A 279 -51.40 24.10 12.39
CA THR A 279 -50.43 23.24 13.10
C THR A 279 -49.89 22.09 12.25
N GLU A 280 -48.58 21.90 12.35
CA GLU A 280 -47.77 20.80 11.78
C GLU A 280 -48.51 19.45 11.79
N ALA A 281 -48.99 19.00 10.64
CA ALA A 281 -49.44 17.62 10.45
C ALA A 281 -49.09 17.15 9.04
N VAL A 282 -48.09 16.27 8.99
CA VAL A 282 -47.67 15.51 7.82
C VAL A 282 -48.82 14.61 7.36
N ALA A 283 -49.43 14.92 6.21
CA ALA A 283 -50.38 14.03 5.56
C ALA A 283 -49.68 13.31 4.39
N TYR A 284 -49.18 12.10 4.63
CA TYR A 284 -48.88 11.15 3.55
C TYR A 284 -50.22 10.65 2.98
N ALA A 285 -50.71 11.27 1.91
CA ALA A 285 -51.81 10.74 1.13
C ALA A 285 -51.31 9.55 0.30
N ASN A 286 -51.44 8.35 0.87
CA ASN A 286 -51.28 7.10 0.14
C ASN A 286 -52.47 6.99 -0.82
N LEU A 287 -52.28 7.34 -2.10
CA LEU A 287 -53.31 7.27 -3.14
C LEU A 287 -53.57 5.80 -3.54
N VAL A 288 -54.19 5.05 -2.63
CA VAL A 288 -54.86 3.79 -2.94
C VAL A 288 -56.35 4.09 -3.03
N GLY A 289 -56.87 4.19 -4.26
CA GLY A 289 -58.31 4.10 -4.51
C GLY A 289 -59.09 5.42 -4.60
N ALA A 290 -58.62 6.41 -5.36
CA ALA A 290 -59.46 7.52 -5.81
C ALA A 290 -59.69 7.43 -7.33
N ALA A 291 -60.80 6.81 -7.73
CA ALA A 291 -61.36 7.03 -9.06
C ALA A 291 -62.13 8.36 -9.01
N ALA A 292 -61.49 9.44 -9.47
CA ALA A 292 -62.16 10.71 -9.66
C ALA A 292 -62.85 10.70 -11.03
N ASP A 293 -64.18 10.56 -11.02
CA ASP A 293 -65.02 10.74 -12.19
C ASP A 293 -65.17 12.25 -12.43
N CYS A 294 -64.28 12.84 -13.22
CA CYS A 294 -64.32 14.27 -13.55
C CYS A 294 -64.76 14.43 -15.02
N GLY A 295 -65.95 15.01 -15.20
CA GLY A 295 -66.40 15.49 -16.51
C GLY A 295 -65.42 16.50 -17.10
N SER A 296 -65.08 16.29 -18.38
CA SER A 296 -64.43 17.22 -19.30
C SER A 296 -63.54 18.31 -18.68
N GLY A 297 -62.32 17.94 -18.29
CA GLY A 297 -61.30 18.91 -17.92
C GLY A 297 -60.04 18.21 -17.41
N ASN A 298 -58.94 18.32 -18.14
CA ASN A 298 -57.65 17.67 -17.91
C ASN A 298 -57.25 17.49 -16.43
N THR A 299 -57.32 16.26 -15.92
CA THR A 299 -56.64 15.87 -14.67
C THR A 299 -55.25 15.34 -15.01
N ARG A 300 -54.19 16.01 -14.55
CA ARG A 300 -52.82 15.50 -14.55
C ARG A 300 -52.56 14.80 -13.21
N VAL A 301 -52.23 13.52 -13.22
CA VAL A 301 -51.78 12.77 -12.04
C VAL A 301 -50.25 12.75 -12.03
N ILE A 302 -49.65 13.17 -10.91
CA ILE A 302 -48.21 13.07 -10.66
C ILE A 302 -48.01 11.88 -9.70
N ALA A 303 -47.21 10.90 -10.11
CA ALA A 303 -46.66 9.90 -9.21
C ALA A 303 -45.14 10.06 -9.23
N GLY A 304 -44.56 10.52 -8.12
CA GLY A 304 -43.13 10.41 -7.86
C GLY A 304 -42.87 9.13 -7.10
N ASP A 305 -41.80 8.41 -7.44
CA ASP A 305 -41.26 7.37 -6.57
C ASP A 305 -40.26 7.94 -5.56
N ALA A 306 -39.87 7.13 -4.58
CA ALA A 306 -38.96 7.52 -3.50
C ALA A 306 -37.52 7.82 -3.94
N ALA A 307 -37.23 7.84 -5.26
CA ALA A 307 -35.89 8.02 -5.81
C ALA A 307 -35.70 9.35 -6.57
N ASN A 308 -36.49 10.40 -6.27
CA ASN A 308 -36.29 11.77 -6.78
C ASN A 308 -36.27 11.92 -8.32
N SER A 309 -36.94 11.03 -9.05
CA SER A 309 -37.06 11.15 -10.50
C SER A 309 -38.39 11.80 -10.88
N LEU A 310 -38.38 13.11 -11.17
CA LEU A 310 -39.54 13.79 -11.75
C LEU A 310 -39.75 13.33 -13.20
N LEU A 311 -40.66 12.38 -13.42
CA LEU A 311 -41.09 11.98 -14.76
C LEU A 311 -42.08 13.02 -15.33
N TYR A 312 -41.62 13.82 -16.30
CA TYR A 312 -42.51 14.62 -17.14
C TYR A 312 -42.81 13.86 -18.45
N GLN A 313 -44.07 13.53 -18.68
CA GLN A 313 -44.54 13.12 -20.00
C GLN A 313 -45.60 14.11 -20.51
N LYS A 314 -45.31 14.77 -21.63
CA LYS A 314 -46.31 15.55 -22.37
C LYS A 314 -47.10 14.58 -23.25
N LEU A 315 -48.31 14.22 -22.83
CA LEU A 315 -49.26 13.51 -23.70
C LEU A 315 -49.62 14.46 -24.85
N ALA A 316 -49.12 14.17 -26.05
CA ALA A 316 -49.56 14.80 -27.28
C ALA A 316 -50.67 13.96 -27.89
N GLY A 317 -51.91 14.46 -27.84
CA GLY A 317 -53.06 13.86 -28.52
C GLY A 317 -54.37 14.10 -27.78
N THR A 318 -55.40 14.50 -28.51
CA THR A 318 -56.79 14.54 -28.03
C THR A 318 -57.24 13.09 -27.81
N GLN A 319 -57.39 12.65 -26.56
CA GLN A 319 -58.02 11.36 -26.27
C GLN A 319 -59.51 11.56 -26.02
N THR A 320 -60.33 10.87 -26.82
CA THR A 320 -61.77 10.76 -26.60
C THR A 320 -62.05 9.73 -25.49
N CYS A 321 -62.91 10.11 -24.55
CA CYS A 321 -63.31 9.33 -23.38
C CYS A 321 -63.76 7.89 -23.76
N GLY A 322 -63.18 6.85 -23.15
CA GLY A 322 -63.69 5.47 -23.24
C GLY A 322 -62.72 4.33 -23.57
N GLN A 323 -61.40 4.55 -23.60
CA GLN A 323 -60.42 3.45 -23.77
C GLN A 323 -59.67 3.20 -22.45
N SER A 324 -59.78 1.98 -21.89
CA SER A 324 -58.92 1.52 -20.80
C SER A 324 -57.54 1.18 -21.35
N MET A 325 -56.48 1.76 -20.77
CA MET A 325 -55.11 1.30 -21.06
C MET A 325 -54.81 0.05 -20.22
N PRO A 326 -54.13 -0.98 -20.76
CA PRO A 326 -53.67 -2.10 -19.97
C PRO A 326 -52.53 -1.64 -19.06
N PHE A 327 -52.59 -2.06 -17.79
CA PHE A 327 -51.49 -1.92 -16.84
C PHE A 327 -50.20 -2.57 -17.38
N GLY A 328 -49.08 -1.84 -17.34
CA GLY A 328 -47.74 -2.43 -17.43
C GLY A 328 -46.92 -2.16 -18.69
N ALA A 329 -46.95 -0.95 -19.28
CA ALA A 329 -46.01 -0.60 -20.35
C ALA A 329 -44.89 0.33 -19.84
N SER A 330 -43.71 -0.24 -19.58
CA SER A 330 -42.46 0.51 -19.42
C SER A 330 -41.98 0.98 -20.80
N TYR A 331 -42.03 2.28 -21.08
CA TYR A 331 -41.42 2.85 -22.28
C TYR A 331 -40.07 3.49 -21.95
N SER A 332 -39.01 2.86 -22.45
CA SER A 332 -37.66 3.42 -22.55
C SER A 332 -37.63 4.38 -23.75
N GLY A 333 -37.69 5.69 -23.49
CA GLY A 333 -37.52 6.74 -24.49
C GLY A 333 -36.60 7.83 -23.94
N ASP A 334 -35.67 8.30 -24.78
CA ASP A 334 -34.46 9.03 -24.41
C ASP A 334 -34.64 10.19 -23.43
N LEU A 335 -33.91 10.09 -22.30
CA LEU A 335 -33.77 11.05 -21.19
C LEU A 335 -33.07 12.37 -21.55
N ALA A 336 -32.74 12.60 -22.82
CA ALA A 336 -31.88 13.70 -23.25
C ALA A 336 -32.55 15.09 -23.26
N LEU A 337 -33.89 15.17 -23.32
CA LEU A 337 -34.59 16.45 -23.55
C LEU A 337 -34.99 17.21 -22.27
N VAL A 338 -34.89 16.59 -21.09
CA VAL A 338 -35.26 17.24 -19.82
C VAL A 338 -34.09 18.03 -19.20
N TYR A 339 -32.85 17.66 -19.55
CA TYR A 339 -31.65 18.30 -19.00
C TYR A 339 -31.45 19.74 -19.53
N ASP A 340 -31.74 19.99 -20.82
CA ASP A 340 -31.58 21.32 -21.44
C ASP A 340 -32.60 22.36 -20.92
N TRP A 341 -33.79 21.94 -20.49
CA TRP A 341 -34.81 22.88 -20.04
C TRP A 341 -34.54 23.42 -18.63
N ILE A 342 -33.93 22.61 -17.75
CA ILE A 342 -33.59 23.01 -16.38
C ILE A 342 -32.34 23.92 -16.36
N GLN A 343 -31.35 23.68 -17.24
CA GLN A 343 -30.19 24.56 -17.39
C GLN A 343 -30.57 25.95 -17.92
N ALA A 344 -31.56 26.04 -18.82
CA ALA A 344 -32.04 27.33 -19.34
C ALA A 344 -32.83 28.16 -18.31
N GLY A 345 -33.45 27.52 -17.31
CA GLY A 345 -34.20 28.19 -16.25
C GLY A 345 -33.36 28.70 -15.07
N ALA A 346 -32.12 28.20 -14.90
CA ALA A 346 -31.22 28.60 -13.81
C ALA A 346 -30.32 29.82 -14.14
N GLN A 347 -30.51 30.44 -15.31
CA GLN A 347 -29.77 31.64 -15.77
C GLN A 347 -30.67 32.89 -15.90
N GLN A 348 -31.86 32.90 -15.28
CA GLN A 348 -32.69 34.12 -15.12
C GLN A 348 -32.84 34.50 -13.66
#